data_AF-A1WSJ8-F1
#
_entry.id   AF-A1WSJ8-F1
#
_cell.length_a   1.000
_cell.length_b   1.000
_cell.length_c   1.000
_cell.angle_alpha   90.00
_cell.angle_beta   90.00
_cell.angle_gamma   90.00
#
_symmetry.space_group_name_H-M   'P 1'
#
loop_
_entity.id
_entity.type
_entity.pdbx_description
1 polymer ?
#
loop_
_entity_poly.entity_id
_entity_poly.type
_entity_poly.pdbx_seq_one_letter_code
_entity_poly.pdbx_strand_id
1 'polypeptide(L)'
;MREAQALVPSWAGNGAAYLPAPAHQKLLRELMNRFPYRLDTNFAKMDRIAHADIEAFKERVYATEFHGHTIGAWKRLLAHGDEDAIRRGLEIQFNIRDEGRPVVK
;
A
#
# COMPACT_ATOMS: atom_id res chain seq x y z
N MET A 1 16.03 8.71 -4.16
CA MET A 1 16.87 7.99 -3.15
C MET A 1 18.30 8.50 -3.07
N ARG A 2 19.07 8.55 -4.18
CA ARG A 2 20.47 9.02 -4.16
C ARG A 2 20.65 10.46 -3.63
N GLU A 3 19.73 11.36 -3.97
CA GLU A 3 19.77 12.75 -3.48
C GLU A 3 19.48 12.87 -1.98
N ALA A 4 18.56 12.06 -1.43
CA ALA A 4 18.28 12.01 0.00
C ALA A 4 19.49 11.49 0.79
N GLN A 5 20.17 10.46 0.26
CA GLN A 5 21.42 9.92 0.81
C GLN A 5 22.58 10.93 0.79
N ALA A 6 22.59 11.86 -0.17
CA ALA A 6 23.58 12.95 -0.21
C ALA A 6 23.22 14.12 0.72
N LEU A 7 21.93 14.34 1.00
CA LEU A 7 21.45 15.46 1.82
C LEU A 7 21.67 15.24 3.32
N VAL A 8 21.49 14.02 3.83
CA VAL A 8 21.63 13.75 5.28
C VAL A 8 23.07 13.98 5.79
N PRO A 9 24.14 13.58 5.07
CA PRO A 9 25.52 13.88 5.46
C PRO A 9 25.89 15.36 5.40
N SER A 10 25.12 16.20 4.68
CA SER A 10 25.38 17.64 4.60
C SER A 10 24.83 18.42 5.80
N TRP A 11 24.16 17.76 6.75
CA TRP A 11 23.68 18.38 7.98
C TRP A 11 24.83 18.50 8.99
N ALA A 12 24.93 19.65 9.67
CA ALA A 12 26.00 19.88 10.65
C ALA A 12 25.95 18.85 11.80
N GLY A 13 27.11 18.27 12.14
CA GLY A 13 27.24 17.20 13.13
C GLY A 13 27.20 15.80 12.50
N ASN A 14 27.01 14.75 13.32
CA ASN A 14 26.76 13.41 12.81
C ASN A 14 25.31 13.36 12.31
N GLY A 15 25.06 13.81 11.07
CA GLY A 15 23.70 13.98 10.50
C GLY A 15 22.82 12.73 10.53
N ALA A 16 23.41 11.55 10.73
CA ALA A 16 22.71 10.28 10.92
C ALA A 16 22.22 10.02 12.35
N ALA A 17 22.75 10.74 13.34
CA ALA A 17 22.34 10.62 14.73
C ALA A 17 21.13 11.52 14.99
N TYR A 18 20.06 10.93 15.55
CA TYR A 18 18.86 11.68 15.91
C TYR A 18 19.17 12.73 16.98
N LEU A 19 18.69 13.97 16.76
CA LEU A 19 18.73 15.05 17.74
C LEU A 19 17.32 15.64 17.96
N PRO A 20 16.87 15.78 19.22
CA PRO A 20 15.56 16.37 19.53
C PRO A 20 15.51 17.90 19.32
N ALA A 21 16.63 18.53 18.95
CA ALA A 21 16.73 19.98 18.78
C ALA A 21 15.77 20.48 17.66
N PRO A 22 15.07 21.63 17.86
CA PRO A 22 14.09 22.15 16.90
C PRO A 22 14.62 22.32 15.47
N ALA A 23 15.88 22.74 15.33
CA ALA A 23 16.54 22.89 14.04
C ALA A 23 16.69 21.56 13.30
N HIS A 24 17.07 20.48 14.00
CA HIS A 24 17.21 19.15 13.42
C HIS A 24 15.82 18.55 13.07
N GLN A 25 14.81 18.79 13.91
CA GLN A 25 13.42 18.40 13.62
C GLN A 25 12.84 19.13 12.40
N LYS A 26 13.30 20.35 12.09
CA LYS A 26 12.94 21.06 10.85
C LYS A 26 13.57 20.40 9.62
N LEU A 27 14.85 20.03 9.70
CA LEU A 27 15.55 19.30 8.63
C LEU A 27 14.90 17.95 8.33
N LEU A 28 14.51 17.20 9.37
CA LEU A 28 13.76 15.94 9.21
C LEU A 28 12.43 16.14 8.50
N ARG A 29 11.66 17.17 8.85
CA ARG A 29 10.40 17.50 8.17
C ARG A 29 10.63 17.87 6.71
N GLU A 30 11.65 18.66 6.41
CA GLU A 30 12.01 19.02 5.03
C GLU A 30 12.39 17.77 4.21
N LEU A 31 13.20 16.88 4.79
CA LEU A 31 13.58 15.61 4.18
C LEU A 31 12.34 14.75 3.88
N MET A 32 11.45 14.58 4.87
CA MET A 32 10.22 13.78 4.72
C MET A 32 9.24 14.37 3.69
N ASN A 33 9.16 15.70 3.60
CA ASN A 33 8.31 16.37 2.61
C ASN A 33 8.89 16.27 1.20
N ARG A 34 10.23 16.37 1.07
CA ARG A 34 10.94 16.37 -0.22
C ARG A 34 11.10 14.96 -0.78
N PHE A 35 11.23 13.96 0.09
CA PHE A 35 11.36 12.56 -0.28
C PHE A 35 10.23 11.78 0.39
N PRO A 36 9.00 11.85 -0.15
CA PRO A 36 7.86 11.13 0.39
C PRO A 36 8.13 9.62 0.32
N TYR A 37 8.55 9.05 1.44
CA TYR A 37 8.73 7.62 1.63
C TYR A 37 7.95 7.20 2.87
N ARG A 38 7.00 6.28 2.69
CA ARG A 38 6.11 5.85 3.77
C ARG A 38 6.41 4.39 4.10
N LEU A 39 6.91 4.16 5.32
CA LEU A 39 7.25 2.82 5.83
C LEU A 39 5.99 2.11 6.41
N ASP A 40 4.86 2.27 5.74
CA ASP A 40 3.55 1.83 6.23
C ASP A 40 3.19 0.56 5.45
N THR A 41 3.59 -0.59 5.98
CA THR A 41 3.47 -1.91 5.33
C THR A 41 2.05 -2.49 5.40
N ASN A 42 1.03 -1.66 5.20
CA ASN A 42 -0.33 -2.16 4.96
C ASN A 42 -0.50 -2.36 3.45
N PHE A 43 -1.06 -3.51 3.04
CA PHE A 43 -1.31 -3.82 1.62
C PHE A 43 -2.12 -2.70 0.92
N ALA A 44 -3.08 -2.10 1.65
CA ALA A 44 -3.88 -0.95 1.19
C ALA A 44 -3.09 0.37 0.99
N LYS A 45 -1.82 0.42 1.41
CA LYS A 45 -0.95 1.61 1.33
C LYS A 45 0.23 1.40 0.38
N MET A 46 0.34 0.24 -0.28
CA MET A 46 1.40 -0.05 -1.25
C MET A 46 1.47 0.98 -2.37
N ASP A 47 0.32 1.46 -2.86
CA ASP A 47 0.23 2.50 -3.90
C ASP A 47 0.91 3.84 -3.52
N ARG A 48 1.23 4.04 -2.24
CA ARG A 48 1.82 5.27 -1.70
C ARG A 48 3.33 5.19 -1.47
N ILE A 49 3.96 4.05 -1.78
CA ILE A 49 5.40 3.83 -1.54
C ILE A 49 6.26 4.26 -2.74
N ALA A 50 5.66 4.42 -3.93
CA ALA A 50 6.28 4.96 -5.15
C ALA A 50 7.67 4.38 -5.47
N HIS A 51 7.82 3.05 -5.32
CA HIS A 51 9.07 2.33 -5.54
C HIS A 51 8.89 1.29 -6.65
N ALA A 52 9.73 1.34 -7.69
CA ALA A 52 9.58 0.52 -8.89
C ALA A 52 9.49 -1.00 -8.60
N ASP A 53 10.36 -1.53 -7.73
CA ASP A 53 10.32 -2.96 -7.39
C ASP A 53 9.06 -3.37 -6.60
N ILE A 54 8.48 -2.45 -5.82
CA ILE A 54 7.25 -2.69 -5.08
C ILE A 54 6.05 -2.68 -6.02
N GLU A 55 6.06 -1.77 -7.00
CA GLU A 55 5.06 -1.73 -8.08
C GLU A 55 5.13 -3.00 -8.93
N ALA A 56 6.32 -3.45 -9.33
CA ALA A 56 6.52 -4.70 -10.05
C ALA A 56 6.08 -5.93 -9.23
N PHE A 57 6.36 -5.95 -7.92
CA PHE A 57 5.85 -6.98 -7.02
C PHE A 57 4.31 -6.99 -6.98
N LYS A 58 3.68 -5.81 -6.87
CA LYS A 58 2.23 -5.65 -6.85
C LYS A 58 1.59 -6.16 -8.14
N GLU A 59 2.14 -5.79 -9.29
CA GLU A 59 1.69 -6.28 -10.60
C GLU A 59 1.73 -7.80 -10.68
N ARG A 60 2.85 -8.40 -10.23
CA ARG A 60 2.99 -9.85 -10.18
C ARG A 60 1.93 -10.50 -9.29
N VAL A 61 1.71 -9.97 -8.09
CA VAL A 61 0.68 -10.49 -7.17
C VAL A 61 -0.72 -10.36 -7.77
N TYR A 62 -1.04 -9.22 -8.38
CA TYR A 62 -2.35 -9.02 -9.02
C TYR A 62 -2.57 -9.88 -10.24
N ALA A 63 -1.51 -10.29 -10.94
CA ALA A 63 -1.59 -11.22 -12.06
C ALA A 63 -1.75 -12.69 -11.64
N THR A 64 -1.47 -13.03 -10.39
CA THR A 64 -1.62 -14.41 -9.90
C THR A 64 -3.09 -14.85 -9.99
N GLU A 65 -3.32 -16.02 -10.60
CA GLU A 65 -4.63 -16.66 -10.63
C GLU A 65 -4.99 -17.25 -9.26
N PHE A 66 -6.23 -17.06 -8.85
CA PHE A 66 -6.80 -17.54 -7.61
C PHE A 66 -8.29 -17.80 -7.82
N HIS A 67 -8.71 -19.07 -7.75
CA HIS A 67 -10.11 -19.48 -7.97
C HIS A 67 -10.73 -18.89 -9.25
N GLY A 68 -10.16 -19.24 -10.41
CA GLY A 68 -10.72 -18.89 -11.73
C GLY A 68 -10.57 -17.44 -12.18
N HIS A 69 -10.06 -16.54 -11.32
CA HIS A 69 -9.79 -15.15 -11.66
C HIS A 69 -8.43 -14.71 -11.09
N THR A 70 -7.88 -13.62 -11.61
CA THR A 70 -6.68 -13.04 -11.00
C THR A 70 -7.01 -12.33 -9.69
N ILE A 71 -6.05 -12.23 -8.78
CA ILE A 71 -6.21 -11.45 -7.54
C ILE A 71 -6.61 -10.00 -7.86
N GLY A 72 -6.07 -9.43 -8.94
CA GLY A 72 -6.46 -8.09 -9.40
C GLY A 72 -7.91 -7.98 -9.86
N ALA A 73 -8.45 -9.02 -10.51
CA ALA A 73 -9.86 -9.08 -10.90
C ALA A 73 -10.77 -9.19 -9.66
N TRP A 74 -10.41 -10.02 -8.68
CA TRP A 74 -11.12 -10.09 -7.39
C TRP A 74 -11.12 -8.76 -6.64
N LYS A 75 -9.96 -8.09 -6.56
CA LYS A 75 -9.84 -6.74 -5.98
C LYS A 75 -10.83 -5.78 -6.64
N ARG A 76 -10.88 -5.77 -7.99
CA ARG A 76 -11.78 -4.87 -8.73
C ARG A 76 -13.24 -5.19 -8.48
N LEU A 77 -13.61 -6.47 -8.49
CA LEU A 77 -14.98 -6.93 -8.23
C LEU A 77 -15.45 -6.52 -6.83
N LEU A 78 -14.63 -6.74 -5.80
CA LEU A 78 -15.01 -6.42 -4.43
C LEU A 78 -15.00 -4.91 -4.12
N ALA A 79 -14.19 -4.13 -4.83
CA ALA A 79 -14.11 -2.68 -4.60
C ALA A 79 -15.19 -1.89 -5.36
N HIS A 80 -15.61 -2.36 -6.53
CA HIS A 80 -16.44 -1.57 -7.47
C HIS A 80 -17.56 -2.37 -8.14
N GLY A 81 -17.66 -3.68 -7.92
CA GLY A 81 -18.74 -4.49 -8.48
C GLY A 81 -20.08 -4.19 -7.81
N ASP A 82 -21.16 -4.40 -8.55
CA ASP A 82 -22.49 -4.44 -7.96
C ASP A 82 -22.67 -5.71 -7.10
N GLU A 83 -23.68 -5.68 -6.23
CA GLU A 83 -23.94 -6.74 -5.26
C GLU A 83 -24.21 -8.08 -5.93
N ASP A 84 -24.90 -8.07 -7.08
CA ASP A 84 -25.21 -9.26 -7.85
C ASP A 84 -23.97 -9.91 -8.46
N ALA A 85 -23.05 -9.11 -9.00
CA ALA A 85 -21.78 -9.58 -9.54
C ALA A 85 -20.88 -10.15 -8.44
N ILE A 86 -20.83 -9.49 -7.28
CA ILE A 86 -20.10 -9.98 -6.12
C ILE A 86 -20.69 -11.32 -5.65
N ARG A 87 -22.02 -11.37 -5.45
CA ARG A 87 -22.76 -12.57 -5.05
C ARG A 87 -22.46 -13.75 -5.99
N ARG A 88 -22.63 -13.56 -7.30
CA ARG A 88 -22.34 -14.60 -8.30
C ARG A 88 -20.89 -15.05 -8.26
N GLY A 89 -19.94 -14.11 -8.18
CA GLY A 89 -18.52 -14.44 -8.13
C GLY A 89 -18.18 -15.30 -6.92
N LEU A 90 -18.66 -14.91 -5.73
CA LEU A 90 -18.44 -15.64 -4.49
C LEU A 90 -19.14 -17.01 -4.47
N GLU A 91 -20.36 -17.10 -5.02
CA GLU A 91 -21.09 -18.35 -5.12
C GLU A 91 -20.42 -19.33 -6.09
N ILE A 92 -20.06 -18.89 -7.30
CA ILE A 92 -19.49 -19.76 -8.33
C ILE A 92 -18.10 -20.28 -7.92
N GLN A 93 -17.24 -19.40 -7.41
CA GLN A 93 -15.82 -19.70 -7.21
C GLN A 93 -15.47 -20.21 -5.81
N PHE A 94 -16.31 -19.88 -4.81
CA PHE A 94 -16.08 -20.24 -3.41
C PHE A 94 -17.28 -20.97 -2.76
N ASN A 95 -18.41 -21.13 -3.46
CA ASN A 95 -19.65 -21.65 -2.90
C ASN A 95 -20.12 -20.88 -1.64
N ILE A 96 -19.81 -19.58 -1.59
CA ILE A 96 -20.27 -18.67 -0.54
C ILE A 96 -21.60 -18.09 -1.01
N ARG A 97 -22.65 -18.28 -0.21
CA ARG A 97 -24.02 -17.82 -0.52
C ARG A 97 -24.49 -16.84 0.53
N ASP A 98 -25.29 -15.88 0.09
CA ASP A 98 -25.99 -14.98 0.99
C ASP A 98 -27.21 -15.71 1.59
N GLU A 99 -27.19 -15.96 2.89
CA GLU A 99 -28.29 -16.60 3.62
C GLU A 99 -29.45 -15.63 3.93
N GLY A 100 -29.38 -14.37 3.49
CA GLY A 100 -30.44 -13.37 3.65
C GLY A 100 -30.68 -12.93 5.09
N ARG A 101 -29.77 -13.28 6.01
CA ARG A 101 -29.81 -12.83 7.40
C ARG A 101 -28.78 -11.72 7.59
N PRO A 102 -29.20 -10.47 7.83
CA PRO A 102 -28.24 -9.43 8.21
C PRO A 102 -27.56 -9.86 9.51
N VAL A 103 -26.26 -10.10 9.45
CA VAL A 103 -25.41 -10.22 10.63
C VAL A 103 -25.22 -8.80 11.14
N VAL A 104 -26.17 -8.33 11.96
CA VAL A 104 -26.03 -7.37 13.08
C VAL A 104 -27.43 -6.84 13.45
N LYS A 105 -27.79 -7.01 14.73
CA LYS A 105 -28.79 -6.22 15.46
C LYS A 105 -28.09 -5.00 16.06
#